data_AF-A0A965XT31-F1
#
_entry.id   AF-A0A965XT31-F1
#
_cell.length_a   1.000
_cell.length_b   1.000
_cell.length_c   1.000
_cell.angle_alpha   90.00
_cell.angle_beta   90.00
_cell.angle_gamma   90.00
#
_symmetry.space_group_name_H-M   'P 1'
#
loop_
_entity.id
_entity.type
_entity.pdbx_description
1 polymer ?
#
loop_
_entity_poly.entity_id
_entity_poly.type
_entity_poly.pdbx_seq_one_letter_code
_entity_poly.pdbx_strand_id
1 'polypeptide(L)'
;LESFSDYENRLPRGRTYVRNGSVCHLAISSGRIEALVSGSDIYSVNIEVEKLAPSVWTAIKDRCSGRIGSILELLQGQLSDEVMAVVAHRQDGLFPLPEQIEFSCSCPDWAYMCKHVAAVFYGIGHRLDTDPELLFELRGVDPQELITADIALFQDGSDRGADTLGDDALADIFGIDLDTEVMAAPVSPQASRKKTRSDVRTESEPAVQSVSSPKSKAARKTSTSIARAKTSDQPKAACKPKPVKKPETLVKPFTPTGPNIKKLRLAAGLSVEEFARRVQASVASVHRWESMRCTCKLHSRFQVALQELHAAQEKVGRQ
;
A
#
# COMPACT_ATOMS: atom_id res chain seq x y z
N LEU A 1 10.29 7.75 -6.00
CA LEU A 1 9.06 8.46 -6.40
C LEU A 1 9.35 9.73 -7.21
N GLU A 2 9.97 10.76 -6.65
CA GLU A 2 10.17 12.04 -7.34
C GLU A 2 11.19 11.97 -8.50
N SER A 3 12.02 10.92 -8.54
CA SER A 3 12.84 10.53 -9.69
C SER A 3 12.06 10.04 -10.91
N PHE A 4 10.76 9.71 -10.77
CA PHE A 4 9.85 9.44 -11.89
C PHE A 4 9.19 10.75 -12.34
N SER A 5 10.01 11.77 -12.65
CA SER A 5 9.58 13.17 -12.81
C SER A 5 8.59 13.41 -13.96
N ASP A 6 8.49 12.49 -14.94
CA ASP A 6 7.53 12.56 -16.06
C ASP A 6 6.05 12.59 -15.60
N TYR A 7 5.79 12.31 -14.32
CA TYR A 7 4.46 12.26 -13.72
C TYR A 7 4.12 13.44 -12.79
N GLU A 8 4.79 14.59 -12.91
CA GLU A 8 4.55 15.81 -12.09
C GLU A 8 3.07 16.18 -11.92
N ASN A 9 2.23 16.04 -12.95
CA ASN A 9 0.80 16.36 -12.87
C ASN A 9 -0.05 15.27 -12.19
N ARG A 10 0.50 14.07 -11.95
CA ARG A 10 -0.20 12.91 -11.36
C ARG A 10 0.19 12.69 -9.89
N LEU A 11 1.44 12.93 -9.52
CA LEU A 11 1.91 12.78 -8.13
C LEU A 11 1.11 13.63 -7.10
N PRO A 12 0.83 14.94 -7.33
CA PRO A 12 0.02 15.74 -6.41
C PRO A 12 -1.42 15.22 -6.26
N ARG A 13 -1.97 14.59 -7.31
CA ARG A 13 -3.29 13.96 -7.26
C ARG A 13 -3.23 12.67 -6.42
N GLY A 14 -2.20 11.84 -6.59
CA GLY A 14 -1.96 10.67 -5.75
C GLY A 14 -1.83 11.03 -4.26
N ARG A 15 -1.02 12.06 -3.94
CA ARG A 15 -0.87 12.60 -2.58
C ARG A 15 -2.22 13.11 -2.01
N THR A 16 -3.06 13.71 -2.83
CA THR A 16 -4.42 14.14 -2.44
C THR A 16 -5.33 12.95 -2.12
N TYR A 17 -5.24 11.84 -2.87
CA TYR A 17 -6.03 10.63 -2.63
C TYR A 17 -5.71 9.98 -1.29
N VAL A 18 -4.41 9.84 -0.94
CA VAL A 18 -4.02 9.30 0.38
C VAL A 18 -4.50 10.20 1.51
N ARG A 19 -4.26 11.51 1.39
CA ARG A 19 -4.69 12.51 2.38
C ARG A 19 -6.21 12.56 2.60
N ASN A 20 -6.99 12.18 1.59
CA ASN A 20 -8.45 12.08 1.66
C ASN A 20 -8.97 10.70 2.12
N GLY A 21 -8.08 9.77 2.50
CA GLY A 21 -8.47 8.41 2.91
C GLY A 21 -9.00 7.55 1.76
N SER A 22 -8.65 7.85 0.51
CA SER A 22 -9.17 7.15 -0.67
C SER A 22 -8.49 5.79 -0.95
N VAL A 23 -7.44 5.43 -0.21
CA VAL A 23 -6.85 4.09 -0.21
C VAL A 23 -7.58 3.28 0.85
N CYS A 24 -8.51 2.41 0.44
CA CYS A 24 -9.39 1.66 1.34
C CYS A 24 -8.72 0.41 1.92
N HIS A 25 -7.77 -0.17 1.17
CA HIS A 25 -7.02 -1.35 1.57
C HIS A 25 -5.59 -1.25 1.04
N LEU A 26 -4.63 -1.69 1.85
CA LEU A 26 -3.23 -1.83 1.51
C LEU A 26 -2.68 -3.02 2.29
N ALA A 27 -2.41 -4.13 1.59
CA ALA A 27 -1.72 -5.30 2.12
C ALA A 27 -0.35 -5.40 1.46
N ILE A 28 0.68 -5.48 2.30
CA ILE A 28 2.05 -5.79 1.88
C ILE A 28 2.27 -7.28 2.16
N SER A 29 2.96 -7.96 1.26
CA SER A 29 3.32 -9.38 1.36
C SER A 29 4.63 -9.62 0.61
N SER A 30 5.27 -10.79 0.80
CA SER A 30 6.58 -11.05 0.20
C SER A 30 6.58 -11.00 -1.33
N GLY A 31 7.24 -9.99 -1.89
CA GLY A 31 7.33 -9.69 -3.32
C GLY A 31 6.08 -9.06 -3.96
N ARG A 32 5.01 -8.78 -3.20
CA ARG A 32 3.73 -8.29 -3.76
C ARG A 32 2.96 -7.40 -2.80
N ILE A 33 2.38 -6.33 -3.34
CA ILE A 33 1.53 -5.39 -2.62
C ILE A 33 0.19 -5.29 -3.34
N GLU A 34 -0.89 -5.50 -2.59
CA GLU A 34 -2.26 -5.40 -3.10
C GLU A 34 -2.96 -4.22 -2.45
N ALA A 35 -3.64 -3.41 -3.25
CA ALA A 35 -4.35 -2.23 -2.75
C ALA A 35 -5.68 -2.00 -3.47
N LEU A 36 -6.64 -1.44 -2.74
CA LEU A 36 -7.93 -0.99 -3.25
C LEU A 36 -8.03 0.52 -3.08
N VAL A 37 -8.23 1.23 -4.19
CA VAL A 37 -8.32 2.70 -4.22
C VAL A 37 -9.71 3.11 -4.71
N SER A 38 -10.42 3.86 -3.86
CA SER A 38 -11.69 4.49 -4.22
C SER A 38 -11.46 5.73 -5.09
N GLY A 39 -12.19 5.82 -6.21
CA GLY A 39 -12.18 6.95 -7.13
C GLY A 39 -13.58 7.22 -7.66
N SER A 40 -13.77 7.11 -8.97
CA SER A 40 -15.13 7.03 -9.54
C SER A 40 -15.76 5.66 -9.24
N ASP A 41 -14.93 4.62 -9.27
CA ASP A 41 -15.22 3.25 -8.87
C ASP A 41 -14.15 2.78 -7.86
N ILE A 42 -14.20 1.52 -7.42
CA ILE A 42 -13.11 0.89 -6.67
C ILE A 42 -12.13 0.26 -7.68
N TYR A 43 -10.89 0.74 -7.71
CA TYR A 43 -9.84 0.19 -8.56
C TYR A 43 -8.89 -0.67 -7.73
N SER A 44 -8.53 -1.83 -8.27
CA SER A 44 -7.44 -2.66 -7.76
C SER A 44 -6.11 -2.15 -8.31
N VAL A 45 -5.10 -2.17 -7.46
CA VAL A 45 -3.70 -1.89 -7.79
C VAL A 45 -2.88 -3.05 -7.27
N ASN A 46 -2.10 -3.66 -8.14
CA ASN A 46 -1.13 -4.68 -7.78
C ASN A 46 0.26 -4.13 -8.10
N ILE A 47 1.19 -4.22 -7.15
CA ILE A 47 2.60 -3.86 -7.33
C ILE A 47 3.41 -5.10 -7.00
N GLU A 48 4.25 -5.54 -7.92
CA GLU A 48 5.15 -6.67 -7.76
C GLU A 48 6.57 -6.13 -7.62
N VAL A 49 7.31 -6.66 -6.65
CA VAL A 49 8.64 -6.18 -6.27
C VAL A 49 9.59 -7.36 -6.27
N GLU A 50 10.72 -7.23 -6.99
CA GLU A 50 11.71 -8.29 -7.04
C GLU A 50 12.30 -8.56 -5.64
N LYS A 51 12.43 -9.85 -5.29
CA LYS A 51 13.07 -10.27 -4.04
C LYS A 51 14.57 -9.92 -4.05
N LEU A 52 15.15 -9.69 -2.88
CA LEU A 52 16.56 -9.31 -2.80
C LEU A 52 17.46 -10.49 -3.19
N ALA A 53 18.50 -10.23 -3.99
CA ALA A 53 19.51 -11.25 -4.32
C ALA A 53 20.31 -11.64 -3.06
N PRO A 54 20.56 -12.95 -2.81
CA PRO A 54 21.24 -13.40 -1.59
C PRO A 54 22.63 -12.80 -1.37
N SER A 55 23.37 -12.51 -2.45
CA SER A 55 24.69 -11.84 -2.38
C SER A 55 24.61 -10.42 -1.84
N VAL A 56 23.57 -9.66 -2.21
CA VAL A 56 23.34 -8.31 -1.69
C VAL A 56 22.89 -8.38 -0.23
N TRP A 57 22.09 -9.38 0.12
CA TRP A 57 21.69 -9.60 1.52
C TRP A 57 22.89 -9.90 2.43
N THR A 58 23.79 -10.80 2.04
CA THR A 58 25.04 -11.04 2.79
C THR A 58 25.86 -9.76 2.93
N ALA A 59 26.02 -8.98 1.85
CA ALA A 59 26.75 -7.70 1.92
C ALA A 59 26.09 -6.65 2.82
N ILE A 60 24.76 -6.68 3.02
CA ILE A 60 24.06 -5.85 4.01
C ILE A 60 24.36 -6.35 5.42
N LYS A 61 24.28 -7.67 5.66
CA LYS A 61 24.63 -8.28 6.95
C LYS A 61 26.05 -7.93 7.38
N ASP A 62 27.03 -8.08 6.48
CA ASP A 62 28.44 -7.74 6.72
C ASP A 62 28.71 -6.23 6.97
N ARG A 63 27.78 -5.34 6.59
CA ARG A 63 27.88 -3.88 6.81
C ARG A 63 27.17 -3.42 8.07
N CYS A 64 26.08 -4.08 8.44
CA CYS A 64 25.37 -3.84 9.70
C CYS A 64 26.14 -4.43 10.89
N SER A 65 26.93 -5.47 10.66
CA SER A 65 27.56 -6.23 11.73
C SER A 65 28.72 -5.51 12.42
N GLY A 66 28.94 -5.85 13.70
CA GLY A 66 29.91 -5.22 14.59
C GLY A 66 29.43 -3.90 15.23
N ARG A 67 28.15 -3.53 15.08
CA ARG A 67 27.59 -2.28 15.62
C ARG A 67 26.77 -2.55 16.87
N ILE A 68 27.34 -2.27 18.04
CA ILE A 68 26.74 -2.63 19.35
C ILE A 68 25.38 -1.95 19.60
N GLY A 69 25.12 -0.76 19.04
CA GLY A 69 23.80 -0.12 19.09
C GLY A 69 22.74 -0.86 18.25
N SER A 70 23.13 -1.41 17.10
CA SER A 70 22.25 -2.16 16.20
C SER A 70 21.58 -3.35 16.89
N ILE A 71 22.35 -4.20 17.58
CA ILE A 71 21.83 -5.45 18.14
C ILE A 71 20.79 -5.22 19.25
N LEU A 72 21.01 -4.24 20.14
CA LEU A 72 20.08 -3.99 21.26
C LEU A 72 18.74 -3.41 20.79
N GLU A 73 18.76 -2.61 19.72
CA GLU A 73 17.55 -2.05 19.12
C GLU A 73 16.83 -3.08 18.24
N LEU A 74 17.57 -3.92 17.49
CA LEU A 74 17.00 -5.05 16.74
C LEU A 74 16.30 -6.06 17.68
N LEU A 75 16.86 -6.32 18.87
CA LEU A 75 16.21 -7.14 19.91
C LEU A 75 14.92 -6.51 20.46
N GLN A 76 14.73 -5.20 20.31
CA GLN A 76 13.51 -4.48 20.66
C GLN A 76 12.53 -4.32 19.47
N GLY A 77 12.84 -4.91 18.30
CA GLY A 77 12.05 -4.72 17.08
C GLY A 77 12.17 -3.30 16.51
N GLN A 78 13.29 -2.63 16.73
CA GLN A 78 13.59 -1.28 16.22
C GLN A 78 14.84 -1.32 15.34
N LEU A 79 14.93 -0.43 14.36
CA LEU A 79 16.09 -0.30 13.48
C LEU A 79 16.85 0.96 13.84
N SER A 80 18.08 0.80 14.33
CA SER A 80 18.95 1.94 14.64
C SER A 80 19.21 2.83 13.43
N ASP A 81 19.48 4.12 13.68
CA ASP A 81 19.87 5.08 12.64
C ASP A 81 21.05 4.57 11.79
N GLU A 82 21.97 3.84 12.42
CA GLU A 82 23.13 3.23 11.75
C GLU A 82 22.74 2.08 10.79
N VAL A 83 21.79 1.24 11.18
CA VAL A 83 21.22 0.19 10.32
C VAL A 83 20.37 0.82 9.22
N MET A 84 19.53 1.80 9.57
CA MET A 84 18.70 2.52 8.62
C MET A 84 19.54 3.22 7.55
N ALA A 85 20.72 3.76 7.88
CA ALA A 85 21.65 4.32 6.89
C ALA A 85 22.18 3.29 5.88
N VAL A 86 22.36 2.02 6.29
CA VAL A 86 22.78 0.92 5.40
C VAL A 86 21.59 0.37 4.60
N VAL A 87 20.47 0.10 5.28
CA VAL A 87 19.22 -0.45 4.74
C VAL A 87 18.56 0.49 3.73
N ALA A 88 18.56 1.80 4.00
CA ALA A 88 18.01 2.83 3.12
C ALA A 88 18.96 3.25 1.97
N HIS A 89 20.13 2.60 1.83
CA HIS A 89 21.09 2.96 0.79
C HIS A 89 20.51 2.75 -0.61
N ARG A 90 20.63 3.76 -1.49
CA ARG A 90 19.89 3.83 -2.76
C ARG A 90 20.28 2.77 -3.81
N GLN A 91 21.48 2.20 -3.71
CA GLN A 91 22.01 1.23 -4.68
C GLN A 91 22.22 -0.16 -4.09
N ASP A 92 22.66 -0.23 -2.82
CA ASP A 92 23.07 -1.46 -2.14
C ASP A 92 22.12 -1.86 -0.98
N GLY A 93 21.04 -1.09 -0.77
CA GLY A 93 20.11 -1.29 0.34
C GLY A 93 18.92 -2.19 0.00
N LEU A 94 17.97 -2.24 0.92
CA LEU A 94 16.73 -3.02 0.75
C LEU A 94 15.70 -2.32 -0.15
N PHE A 95 15.83 -1.02 -0.45
CA PHE A 95 14.90 -0.36 -1.36
C PHE A 95 15.02 -0.90 -2.80
N PRO A 96 13.91 -1.24 -3.47
CA PRO A 96 13.93 -1.70 -4.84
C PRO A 96 14.28 -0.57 -5.82
N LEU A 97 15.08 -0.91 -6.83
CA LEU A 97 15.36 -0.01 -7.96
C LEU A 97 14.10 0.14 -8.84
N PRO A 98 13.95 1.24 -9.61
CA PRO A 98 12.82 1.45 -10.52
C PRO A 98 12.52 0.29 -11.47
N GLU A 99 13.55 -0.45 -11.89
CA GLU A 99 13.46 -1.60 -12.80
C GLU A 99 12.97 -2.88 -12.10
N GLN A 100 13.03 -2.93 -10.76
CA GLN A 100 12.61 -4.05 -9.92
C GLN A 100 11.16 -3.92 -9.40
N ILE A 101 10.40 -2.95 -9.92
CA ILE A 101 9.05 -2.63 -9.47
C ILE A 101 8.11 -2.63 -10.67
N GLU A 102 7.32 -3.69 -10.81
CA GLU A 102 6.24 -3.75 -11.79
C GLU A 102 4.91 -3.36 -11.12
N PHE A 103 4.03 -2.69 -11.85
CA PHE A 103 2.71 -2.34 -11.31
C PHE A 103 1.61 -2.30 -12.36
N SER A 104 0.41 -2.66 -11.93
CA SER A 104 -0.80 -2.65 -12.72
C SER A 104 -1.97 -2.03 -11.94
N CYS A 105 -2.88 -1.38 -12.64
CA CYS A 105 -4.10 -0.81 -12.06
C CYS A 105 -5.28 -1.03 -12.99
N SER A 106 -6.44 -1.40 -12.44
CA SER A 106 -7.66 -1.66 -13.23
C SER A 106 -8.37 -0.39 -13.76
N CYS A 107 -7.79 0.79 -13.58
CA CYS A 107 -8.40 2.04 -14.00
C CYS A 107 -8.27 2.29 -15.52
N PRO A 108 -9.21 3.03 -16.15
CA PRO A 108 -9.19 3.33 -17.59
C PRO A 108 -8.17 4.42 -18.00
N ASP A 109 -7.10 4.60 -17.22
CA ASP A 109 -6.01 5.54 -17.49
C ASP A 109 -4.94 4.82 -18.30
N TRP A 110 -4.61 5.32 -19.50
CA TRP A 110 -3.62 4.71 -20.39
C TRP A 110 -2.17 4.98 -19.97
N ALA A 111 -1.96 5.82 -18.97
CA ALA A 111 -0.63 6.08 -18.44
C ALA A 111 -0.15 4.94 -17.54
N TYR A 112 1.09 4.51 -17.77
CA TYR A 112 1.78 3.49 -16.98
C TYR A 112 1.64 3.76 -15.47
N MET A 113 2.08 4.92 -14.96
CA MET A 113 1.76 5.37 -13.61
C MET A 113 0.51 6.28 -13.58
N CYS A 114 -0.62 5.70 -13.17
CA CYS A 114 -1.85 6.44 -12.92
C CYS A 114 -1.87 7.11 -11.54
N LYS A 115 -2.87 7.97 -11.29
CA LYS A 115 -3.04 8.65 -9.98
C LYS A 115 -3.29 7.68 -8.81
N HIS A 116 -3.84 6.49 -9.08
CA HIS A 116 -4.14 5.48 -8.04
C HIS A 116 -2.85 4.75 -7.63
N VAL A 117 -2.01 4.33 -8.58
CA VAL A 117 -0.67 3.78 -8.32
C VAL A 117 0.16 4.78 -7.51
N ALA A 118 0.16 6.06 -7.89
CA ALA A 118 0.84 7.10 -7.12
C ALA A 118 0.30 7.24 -5.68
N ALA A 119 -1.01 7.08 -5.47
CA ALA A 119 -1.59 7.06 -4.12
C ALA A 119 -1.14 5.83 -3.33
N VAL A 120 -1.10 4.65 -3.95
CA VAL A 120 -0.62 3.42 -3.29
C VAL A 120 0.84 3.56 -2.88
N PHE A 121 1.73 4.10 -3.74
CA PHE A 121 3.12 4.35 -3.36
C PHE A 121 3.29 5.33 -2.19
N TYR A 122 2.47 6.39 -2.10
CA TYR A 122 2.48 7.27 -0.93
C TYR A 122 1.94 6.57 0.33
N GLY A 123 0.95 5.66 0.19
CA GLY A 123 0.46 4.82 1.28
C GLY A 123 1.50 3.80 1.76
N ILE A 124 2.24 3.18 0.85
CA ILE A 124 3.37 2.29 1.16
C ILE A 124 4.46 3.06 1.90
N GLY A 125 4.87 4.23 1.41
CA GLY A 125 5.87 5.07 2.10
C GLY A 125 5.47 5.33 3.55
N HIS A 126 4.26 5.86 3.77
CA HIS A 126 3.77 6.11 5.13
C HIS A 126 3.69 4.84 6.02
N ARG A 127 3.38 3.68 5.43
CA ARG A 127 3.39 2.39 6.12
C ARG A 127 4.81 1.99 6.53
N LEU A 128 5.78 2.08 5.62
CA LEU A 128 7.20 1.75 5.88
C LEU A 128 7.86 2.74 6.85
N ASP A 129 7.43 4.02 6.85
CA ASP A 129 7.88 5.03 7.82
C ASP A 129 7.40 4.73 9.26
N THR A 130 6.36 3.89 9.42
CA THR A 130 5.78 3.51 10.72
C THR A 130 6.21 2.08 11.13
N ASP A 131 6.13 1.15 10.18
CA ASP A 131 6.37 -0.29 10.34
C ASP A 131 7.51 -0.72 9.38
N PRO A 132 8.80 -0.43 9.67
CA PRO A 132 9.89 -0.64 8.70
C PRO A 132 10.22 -2.14 8.48
N GLU A 133 9.80 -3.02 9.40
CA GLU A 133 9.90 -4.49 9.24
C GLU A 133 9.22 -5.00 7.96
N LEU A 134 8.17 -4.31 7.49
CA LEU A 134 7.44 -4.66 6.26
C LEU A 134 8.32 -4.55 5.00
N LEU A 135 9.43 -3.80 5.04
CA LEU A 135 10.40 -3.76 3.94
C LEU A 135 11.16 -5.08 3.79
N PHE A 136 11.46 -5.74 4.91
CA PHE A 136 12.14 -7.05 4.94
C PHE A 136 11.21 -8.14 4.43
N GLU A 137 9.94 -8.15 4.89
CA GLU A 137 8.91 -9.06 4.37
C GLU A 137 8.76 -8.89 2.85
N LEU A 138 8.56 -7.65 2.38
CA LEU A 138 8.41 -7.31 0.96
C LEU A 138 9.60 -7.79 0.12
N ARG A 139 10.83 -7.65 0.60
CA ARG A 139 12.04 -8.15 -0.08
C ARG A 139 12.29 -9.64 0.09
N GLY A 140 11.57 -10.30 1.01
CA GLY A 140 11.67 -11.73 1.28
C GLY A 140 12.92 -12.13 2.07
N VAL A 141 13.38 -11.26 2.98
CA VAL A 141 14.51 -11.49 3.89
C VAL A 141 14.01 -11.51 5.34
N ASP A 142 14.68 -12.25 6.22
CA ASP A 142 14.35 -12.32 7.65
C ASP A 142 15.22 -11.32 8.46
N PRO A 143 14.62 -10.35 9.19
CA PRO A 143 15.38 -9.48 10.09
C PRO A 143 16.23 -10.22 11.13
N GLN A 144 15.82 -11.42 11.57
CA GLN A 144 16.56 -12.21 12.57
C GLN A 144 17.93 -12.71 12.06
N GLU A 145 18.13 -12.75 10.73
CA GLU A 145 19.45 -13.03 10.16
C GLU A 145 20.48 -11.92 10.42
N LEU A 146 20.06 -10.69 10.72
CA LEU A 146 20.98 -9.62 11.14
C LEU A 146 21.51 -9.87 12.55
N ILE A 147 20.62 -10.23 13.48
CA ILE A 147 20.96 -10.50 14.89
C ILE A 147 21.91 -11.69 15.01
N THR A 148 21.64 -12.77 14.26
CA THR A 148 22.49 -13.97 14.29
C THR A 148 23.87 -13.74 13.67
N ALA A 149 23.99 -12.88 12.66
CA ALA A 149 25.28 -12.49 12.09
C ALA A 149 26.16 -11.70 13.09
N ASP A 150 25.56 -10.80 13.87
CA ASP A 150 26.27 -10.08 14.94
C ASP A 150 26.75 -11.03 16.05
N ILE A 151 25.89 -11.93 16.54
CA ILE A 151 26.25 -12.88 17.61
C ILE A 151 27.42 -13.77 17.20
N ALA A 152 27.47 -14.23 15.94
CA ALA A 152 28.58 -15.03 15.44
C ALA A 152 29.93 -14.29 15.51
N LEU A 153 29.96 -12.96 15.28
CA LEU A 153 31.19 -12.17 15.37
C LEU A 153 31.66 -11.95 16.80
N PHE A 154 30.75 -11.86 17.78
CA PHE A 154 31.14 -11.86 19.19
C PHE A 154 31.78 -13.20 19.59
N GLN A 155 31.33 -14.31 19.02
CA GLN A 155 31.90 -15.64 19.26
C GLN A 155 33.28 -15.80 18.58
N ASP A 156 33.42 -15.48 17.29
CA ASP A 156 34.71 -15.48 16.57
C ASP A 156 35.72 -14.47 17.17
N GLY A 157 35.24 -13.39 17.78
CA GLY A 157 36.07 -12.44 18.53
C GLY A 157 36.66 -13.04 19.81
N SER A 158 35.94 -13.95 20.48
CA SER A 158 36.42 -14.65 21.68
C SER A 158 37.53 -15.67 21.38
N ASP A 159 37.50 -16.32 20.22
CA ASP A 159 38.51 -17.31 19.80
C ASP A 159 39.85 -16.68 19.38
N ARG A 160 39.93 -15.34 19.31
CA ARG A 160 41.18 -14.58 19.08
C ARG A 160 41.83 -14.03 20.36
N GLY A 161 41.28 -14.32 21.52
CA GLY A 161 41.85 -13.96 22.81
C GLY A 161 41.81 -15.13 23.79
N ALA A 162 42.87 -15.95 23.81
CA ALA A 162 43.11 -16.95 24.85
C ALA A 162 43.55 -16.33 26.20
N ASP A 163 42.84 -15.26 26.60
CA ASP A 163 42.88 -14.60 27.91
C ASP A 163 41.42 -14.55 28.44
N THR A 164 40.75 -15.70 28.40
CA THR A 164 39.50 -15.91 29.15
C THR A 164 39.83 -15.79 30.64
N LEU A 165 39.43 -14.69 31.26
CA LEU A 165 39.39 -14.56 32.71
C LEU A 165 38.60 -15.75 33.26
N GLY A 166 39.21 -16.53 34.18
CA GLY A 166 38.50 -17.62 34.85
C GLY A 166 37.32 -17.09 35.66
N ASP A 167 36.31 -17.94 35.88
CA ASP A 167 35.08 -17.59 36.59
C ASP A 167 35.37 -16.85 37.93
N ASP A 168 36.37 -17.32 38.68
CA ASP A 168 36.87 -16.69 39.92
C ASP A 168 37.23 -15.19 39.74
N ALA A 169 37.91 -14.84 38.64
CA ALA A 169 38.33 -13.48 38.35
C ALA A 169 37.19 -12.61 37.81
N LEU A 170 36.14 -13.21 37.25
CA LEU A 170 34.91 -12.50 36.86
C LEU A 170 34.04 -12.18 38.08
N ALA A 171 33.97 -13.10 39.05
CA ALA A 171 33.31 -12.87 40.34
C ALA A 171 33.95 -11.70 41.11
N ASP A 172 35.30 -11.64 41.17
CA ASP A 172 36.05 -10.55 41.81
C ASP A 172 35.85 -9.18 41.13
N ILE A 173 35.69 -9.12 39.80
CA ILE A 173 35.54 -7.86 39.06
C ILE A 173 34.10 -7.33 39.09
N PHE A 174 33.11 -8.22 39.00
CA PHE A 174 31.71 -7.81 38.85
C PHE A 174 30.86 -8.00 40.11
N GLY A 175 31.36 -8.69 41.14
CA GLY A 175 30.65 -8.90 42.41
C GLY A 175 29.39 -9.77 42.28
N ILE A 176 29.38 -10.66 41.29
CA ILE A 176 28.28 -11.59 41.00
C ILE A 176 28.84 -13.01 41.13
N ASP A 177 28.33 -13.79 42.07
CA ASP A 177 28.60 -15.23 42.13
C ASP A 177 27.93 -15.89 40.91
N LEU A 178 28.75 -16.52 40.05
CA LEU A 178 28.28 -17.37 38.96
C LEU A 178 28.36 -18.83 39.43
N ASP A 179 27.26 -19.36 39.95
CA ASP A 179 27.18 -20.75 40.41
C ASP A 179 27.25 -21.74 39.23
N THR A 180 28.47 -22.19 38.88
CA THR A 180 28.75 -23.14 37.79
C THR A 180 28.38 -24.61 38.14
N GLU A 181 27.20 -24.84 38.72
CA GLU A 181 26.69 -26.19 39.08
C GLU A 181 25.72 -26.80 38.05
N VAL A 182 25.41 -26.13 36.93
CA VAL A 182 24.48 -26.65 35.92
C VAL A 182 25.20 -27.14 34.65
N MET A 183 25.52 -28.45 34.68
CA MET A 183 25.79 -29.32 33.51
C MET A 183 27.19 -29.30 32.86
N ALA A 184 28.21 -29.75 33.58
CA ALA A 184 29.31 -30.49 32.96
C ALA A 184 28.84 -31.92 32.57
N ALA A 185 28.92 -32.27 31.29
CA ALA A 185 28.49 -33.57 30.76
C ALA A 185 29.56 -34.68 30.92
N PRO A 186 29.17 -35.96 30.76
CA PRO A 186 30.11 -36.96 30.27
C PRO A 186 29.60 -37.73 29.02
N VAL A 187 30.32 -37.51 27.92
CA VAL A 187 30.75 -38.44 26.84
C VAL A 187 29.82 -39.54 26.26
N SER A 188 29.84 -39.57 24.92
CA SER A 188 29.28 -40.58 24.00
C SER A 188 29.85 -42.01 24.15
N PRO A 189 29.04 -43.04 23.84
CA PRO A 189 29.51 -44.33 23.36
C PRO A 189 29.45 -44.43 21.81
N GLN A 190 30.47 -45.05 21.23
CA GLN A 190 30.63 -45.24 19.78
C GLN A 190 29.67 -46.29 19.17
N ALA A 191 29.45 -46.19 17.86
CA ALA A 191 28.71 -47.19 17.10
C ALA A 191 29.50 -48.51 16.91
N SER A 192 28.85 -49.65 17.15
CA SER A 192 29.38 -50.96 16.76
C SER A 192 28.34 -51.77 15.97
N ARG A 193 28.60 -51.98 14.67
CA ARG A 193 27.85 -52.93 13.82
C ARG A 193 28.33 -54.36 14.08
N LYS A 194 27.40 -55.30 14.32
CA LYS A 194 27.56 -56.70 13.89
C LYS A 194 26.21 -57.35 13.60
N LYS A 195 26.15 -58.12 12.51
CA LYS A 195 25.00 -58.95 12.11
C LYS A 195 25.18 -60.37 12.66
N THR A 196 24.08 -61.03 13.01
CA THR A 196 23.93 -62.49 12.90
C THR A 196 22.48 -62.84 12.52
N ARG A 197 22.31 -63.96 11.80
CA ARG A 197 21.04 -64.50 11.29
C ARG A 197 20.61 -65.71 12.13
N SER A 198 19.30 -65.96 12.22
CA SER A 198 18.61 -67.27 12.07
C SER A 198 17.16 -67.12 12.58
N ASP A 199 16.14 -67.14 11.72
CA ASP A 199 15.40 -68.35 11.28
C ASP A 199 14.60 -69.06 12.39
N VAL A 200 13.27 -69.10 12.26
CA VAL A 200 12.47 -70.34 12.12
C VAL A 200 10.97 -70.00 11.93
N ARG A 201 10.32 -70.81 11.08
CA ARG A 201 8.93 -70.83 10.61
C ARG A 201 8.09 -71.72 11.58
N THR A 202 6.77 -71.63 11.75
CA THR A 202 5.73 -72.22 10.86
C THR A 202 4.37 -72.28 11.61
N GLU A 203 3.25 -71.91 10.95
CA GLU A 203 1.83 -72.38 11.16
C GLU A 203 1.14 -72.29 12.56
N SER A 204 -0.19 -72.17 12.71
CA SER A 204 -1.32 -71.93 11.78
C SER A 204 -2.61 -71.41 12.50
N GLU A 205 -3.58 -70.99 11.68
CA GLU A 205 -4.97 -70.49 11.88
C GLU A 205 -5.94 -71.21 12.87
N PRO A 206 -7.24 -70.79 13.03
CA PRO A 206 -7.99 -69.64 12.46
C PRO A 206 -8.85 -68.82 13.48
N ALA A 207 -9.59 -67.79 13.02
CA ALA A 207 -11.09 -67.73 13.12
C ALA A 207 -11.77 -66.33 12.91
N VAL A 208 -12.28 -66.11 11.67
CA VAL A 208 -13.55 -65.44 11.23
C VAL A 208 -13.81 -63.91 11.23
N GLN A 209 -14.51 -63.51 10.14
CA GLN A 209 -15.32 -62.28 9.83
C GLN A 209 -14.53 -61.06 9.28
N SER A 210 -14.54 -60.70 7.98
CA SER A 210 -15.60 -60.60 6.93
C SER A 210 -16.64 -59.50 7.23
N VAL A 211 -17.17 -58.64 6.33
CA VAL A 211 -17.13 -58.37 4.86
C VAL A 211 -17.52 -56.87 4.64
N SER A 212 -17.26 -56.13 3.54
CA SER A 212 -16.44 -56.27 2.30
C SER A 212 -16.37 -54.90 1.55
N SER A 213 -16.15 -54.89 0.22
CA SER A 213 -16.43 -53.79 -0.73
C SER A 213 -16.89 -54.41 -2.07
N PRO A 214 -17.54 -53.68 -3.00
CA PRO A 214 -16.80 -53.34 -4.24
C PRO A 214 -17.27 -52.08 -5.03
N LYS A 215 -16.47 -51.72 -6.06
CA LYS A 215 -16.75 -50.70 -7.11
C LYS A 215 -17.60 -51.26 -8.27
N SER A 216 -18.41 -50.41 -8.91
CA SER A 216 -18.57 -50.27 -10.39
C SER A 216 -19.60 -49.17 -10.73
N LYS A 217 -19.27 -48.12 -11.50
CA LYS A 217 -19.26 -47.96 -12.98
C LYS A 217 -20.65 -47.88 -13.67
N ALA A 218 -20.84 -46.74 -14.35
CA ALA A 218 -21.48 -46.54 -15.67
C ALA A 218 -23.00 -46.20 -15.79
N ALA A 219 -23.22 -44.94 -16.23
CA ALA A 219 -23.94 -44.55 -17.46
C ALA A 219 -25.47 -44.23 -17.48
N ARG A 220 -25.74 -42.99 -17.96
CA ARG A 220 -26.60 -42.62 -19.12
C ARG A 220 -27.98 -41.91 -18.87
N LYS A 221 -27.97 -40.60 -19.19
CA LYS A 221 -28.97 -39.74 -19.90
C LYS A 221 -30.47 -39.80 -19.53
N THR A 222 -31.04 -38.61 -19.29
CA THR A 222 -32.05 -37.91 -20.14
C THR A 222 -32.12 -36.42 -19.71
N SER A 223 -31.93 -35.43 -20.60
CA SER A 223 -32.98 -34.59 -21.25
C SER A 223 -34.09 -34.09 -20.29
N THR A 224 -34.42 -32.79 -20.25
CA THR A 224 -35.16 -32.12 -21.35
C THR A 224 -34.89 -30.61 -21.43
N SER A 225 -34.89 -30.09 -22.66
CA SER A 225 -34.80 -28.68 -23.03
C SER A 225 -36.16 -28.07 -23.39
N ILE A 226 -36.47 -26.86 -22.90
CA ILE A 226 -37.53 -25.97 -23.44
C ILE A 226 -36.90 -24.57 -23.45
N ALA A 227 -36.36 -24.09 -24.56
CA ALA A 227 -37.00 -23.56 -25.77
C ALA A 227 -37.26 -22.03 -25.69
N ARG A 228 -37.02 -21.39 -26.83
CA ARG A 228 -36.84 -19.94 -27.01
C ARG A 228 -38.08 -19.37 -27.71
N ALA A 229 -38.68 -18.31 -27.16
CA ALA A 229 -39.71 -17.54 -27.86
C ALA A 229 -39.31 -16.07 -27.92
N LYS A 230 -39.18 -15.55 -29.15
CA LYS A 230 -39.27 -14.10 -29.43
C LYS A 230 -40.70 -13.83 -29.88
N THR A 231 -41.31 -12.77 -29.38
CA THR A 231 -42.35 -12.04 -30.12
C THR A 231 -42.20 -10.55 -29.89
N SER A 232 -42.22 -9.81 -30.99
CA SER A 232 -42.62 -8.40 -31.00
C SER A 232 -44.12 -8.30 -30.66
N ASP A 233 -44.53 -7.26 -29.94
CA ASP A 233 -45.26 -6.15 -30.58
C ASP A 233 -45.58 -5.01 -29.60
N GLN A 234 -45.78 -3.82 -30.16
CA GLN A 234 -46.38 -2.64 -29.52
C GLN A 234 -47.63 -2.28 -30.33
N PRO A 235 -48.73 -1.80 -29.70
CA PRO A 235 -48.88 -0.34 -29.66
C PRO A 235 -49.71 0.26 -28.49
N LYS A 236 -49.41 1.54 -28.16
CA LYS A 236 -50.30 2.68 -27.83
C LYS A 236 -51.54 2.40 -26.92
N ALA A 237 -51.79 3.11 -25.81
CA ALA A 237 -51.89 4.57 -25.69
C ALA A 237 -52.23 5.03 -24.25
N ALA A 238 -51.98 6.32 -23.97
CA ALA A 238 -52.68 7.18 -23.00
C ALA A 238 -52.80 6.76 -21.52
N CYS A 239 -52.03 7.45 -20.65
CA CYS A 239 -52.66 8.28 -19.62
C CYS A 239 -51.77 9.48 -19.23
N LYS A 240 -52.36 10.67 -19.11
CA LYS A 240 -51.69 11.89 -18.62
C LYS A 240 -52.02 12.08 -17.14
N PRO A 241 -51.08 12.60 -16.34
CA PRO A 241 -51.48 13.66 -15.42
C PRO A 241 -50.57 14.91 -15.49
N LYS A 242 -51.19 16.07 -15.35
CA LYS A 242 -50.61 17.40 -15.07
C LYS A 242 -51.57 18.11 -14.09
N PRO A 243 -51.14 19.14 -13.34
CA PRO A 243 -49.86 19.27 -12.65
C PRO A 243 -50.05 19.73 -11.18
N VAL A 244 -49.16 19.34 -10.26
CA VAL A 244 -49.09 19.97 -8.93
C VAL A 244 -48.13 21.17 -9.00
N LYS A 245 -48.55 22.30 -8.43
CA LYS A 245 -47.91 23.61 -8.59
C LYS A 245 -46.52 23.66 -7.95
N LYS A 246 -45.50 24.12 -8.68
CA LYS A 246 -44.22 24.61 -8.13
C LYS A 246 -44.29 26.13 -8.00
N PRO A 247 -43.75 26.74 -6.93
CA PRO A 247 -43.51 28.17 -6.88
C PRO A 247 -42.29 28.56 -7.74
N GLU A 248 -42.50 29.61 -8.54
CA GLU A 248 -41.60 30.71 -8.88
C GLU A 248 -40.14 30.46 -9.33
N THR A 249 -39.93 30.77 -10.62
CA THR A 249 -38.69 31.32 -11.23
C THR A 249 -37.37 30.56 -11.07
N LEU A 250 -37.13 29.63 -12.00
CA LEU A 250 -35.79 29.16 -12.36
C LEU A 250 -35.00 30.25 -13.10
N VAL A 251 -34.15 30.99 -12.38
CA VAL A 251 -33.07 31.78 -12.98
C VAL A 251 -31.98 30.80 -13.48
N LYS A 252 -31.41 31.06 -14.67
CA LYS A 252 -30.34 30.22 -15.22
C LYS A 252 -29.07 30.42 -14.38
N PRO A 253 -28.39 29.35 -13.92
CA PRO A 253 -27.20 29.50 -13.08
C PRO A 253 -26.08 30.21 -13.87
N PHE A 254 -25.51 31.26 -13.26
CA PHE A 254 -24.42 32.03 -13.86
C PHE A 254 -23.19 31.14 -14.11
N THR A 255 -22.72 31.10 -15.36
CA THR A 255 -21.51 30.38 -15.75
C THR A 255 -20.31 31.32 -15.71
N PRO A 256 -19.33 31.10 -14.80
CA PRO A 256 -18.23 32.03 -14.60
C PRO A 256 -17.12 31.82 -15.65
N THR A 257 -17.30 32.42 -16.81
CA THR A 257 -16.26 32.60 -17.84
C THR A 257 -15.68 34.01 -17.69
N GLY A 258 -14.39 34.24 -17.98
CA GLY A 258 -13.75 35.55 -17.82
C GLY A 258 -14.50 36.74 -18.45
N PRO A 259 -15.03 36.63 -19.69
CA PRO A 259 -15.88 37.67 -20.28
C PRO A 259 -17.18 37.94 -19.51
N ASN A 260 -17.79 36.91 -18.90
CA ASN A 260 -19.01 37.06 -18.09
C ASN A 260 -18.71 37.77 -16.77
N ILE A 261 -17.57 37.48 -16.14
CA ILE A 261 -17.12 38.15 -14.91
C ILE A 261 -16.84 39.63 -15.17
N LYS A 262 -16.12 39.94 -16.26
CA LYS A 262 -15.87 41.33 -16.70
C LYS A 262 -17.17 42.07 -17.01
N LYS A 263 -18.11 41.43 -17.71
CA LYS A 263 -19.43 42.01 -18.01
C LYS A 263 -20.25 42.28 -16.74
N LEU A 264 -20.22 41.36 -15.77
CA LEU A 264 -20.92 41.49 -14.49
C LEU A 264 -20.36 42.66 -13.66
N ARG A 265 -19.03 42.82 -13.59
CA ARG A 265 -18.40 43.97 -12.93
C ARG A 265 -18.78 45.30 -13.59
N LEU A 266 -18.74 45.37 -14.92
CA LEU A 266 -19.11 46.57 -15.67
C LEU A 266 -20.60 46.92 -15.54
N ALA A 267 -21.49 45.92 -15.55
CA ALA A 267 -22.92 46.11 -15.32
C ALA A 267 -23.21 46.66 -13.91
N ALA A 268 -22.47 46.20 -12.90
CA ALA A 268 -22.56 46.71 -11.54
C ALA A 268 -21.91 48.10 -11.33
N GLY A 269 -21.24 48.68 -12.34
CA GLY A 269 -20.54 49.96 -12.22
C GLY A 269 -19.29 49.95 -11.33
N LEU A 270 -18.79 48.77 -10.94
CA LEU A 270 -17.76 48.64 -9.90
C LEU A 270 -16.32 48.74 -10.46
N SER A 271 -15.46 49.41 -9.69
CA SER A 271 -14.00 49.33 -9.88
C SER A 271 -13.49 47.91 -9.60
N VAL A 272 -12.29 47.56 -10.09
CA VAL A 272 -11.72 46.21 -9.88
C VAL A 272 -11.50 45.93 -8.39
N GLU A 273 -11.08 46.94 -7.63
CA GLU A 273 -10.81 46.85 -6.19
C GLU A 273 -12.09 46.70 -5.36
N GLU A 274 -13.15 47.41 -5.73
CA GLU A 274 -14.44 47.32 -5.05
C GLU A 274 -15.15 46.01 -5.37
N PHE A 275 -15.04 45.54 -6.62
CA PHE A 275 -15.48 44.21 -7.03
C PHE A 275 -14.73 43.10 -6.29
N ALA A 276 -13.40 43.22 -6.17
CA ALA A 276 -12.57 42.29 -5.41
C ALA A 276 -13.01 42.21 -3.94
N ARG A 277 -13.21 43.36 -3.27
CA ARG A 277 -13.76 43.44 -1.91
C ARG A 277 -15.13 42.77 -1.81
N ARG A 278 -16.05 43.03 -2.75
CA ARG A 278 -17.41 42.47 -2.74
C ARG A 278 -17.45 40.95 -2.94
N VAL A 279 -16.56 40.40 -3.76
CA VAL A 279 -16.43 38.95 -4.03
C VAL A 279 -15.48 38.26 -3.03
N GLN A 280 -14.94 39.00 -2.05
CA GLN A 280 -13.94 38.53 -1.08
C GLN A 280 -12.68 37.92 -1.74
N ALA A 281 -12.29 38.44 -2.91
CA ALA A 281 -11.16 37.99 -3.71
C ALA A 281 -10.02 39.03 -3.69
N SER A 282 -8.80 38.62 -4.06
CA SER A 282 -7.72 39.59 -4.29
C SER A 282 -7.85 40.25 -5.66
N VAL A 283 -7.38 41.49 -5.79
CA VAL A 283 -7.39 42.26 -7.05
C VAL A 283 -6.67 41.48 -8.18
N ALA A 284 -5.52 40.88 -7.87
CA ALA A 284 -4.79 40.00 -8.79
C ALA A 284 -5.60 38.76 -9.22
N SER A 285 -6.46 38.21 -8.35
CA SER A 285 -7.35 37.10 -8.71
C SER A 285 -8.41 37.54 -9.71
N VAL A 286 -9.02 38.72 -9.50
CA VAL A 286 -10.02 39.28 -10.43
C VAL A 286 -9.41 39.54 -11.81
N HIS A 287 -8.24 40.17 -11.89
CA HIS A 287 -7.54 40.35 -13.17
C HIS A 287 -7.24 39.02 -13.88
N ARG A 288 -6.80 38.01 -13.13
CA ARG A 288 -6.54 36.67 -13.66
C ARG A 288 -7.83 36.03 -14.21
N TRP A 289 -8.97 36.19 -13.54
CA TRP A 289 -10.26 35.69 -14.01
C TRP A 289 -10.75 36.44 -15.26
N GLU A 290 -10.64 37.77 -15.32
CA GLU A 290 -11.03 38.55 -16.50
C GLU A 290 -10.18 38.24 -17.74
N SER A 291 -8.91 37.82 -17.56
CA SER A 291 -8.03 37.40 -18.67
C SER A 291 -8.28 35.98 -19.19
N MET A 292 -9.01 35.13 -18.46
CA MET A 292 -9.26 33.74 -18.86
C MET A 292 -10.33 33.66 -19.97
N ARG A 293 -9.94 33.07 -21.11
CA ARG A 293 -10.84 32.85 -22.26
C ARG A 293 -11.75 31.62 -22.13
N CYS A 294 -11.55 30.79 -21.10
CA CYS A 294 -12.30 29.57 -20.84
C CYS A 294 -13.08 29.65 -19.51
N THR A 295 -13.85 28.61 -19.20
CA THR A 295 -14.63 28.51 -17.95
C THR A 295 -13.70 28.41 -16.74
N CYS A 296 -13.83 29.37 -15.81
CA CYS A 296 -12.97 29.46 -14.64
C CYS A 296 -13.44 28.45 -13.58
N LYS A 297 -12.65 27.40 -13.31
CA LYS A 297 -12.87 26.48 -12.18
C LYS A 297 -12.54 27.18 -10.87
N LEU A 298 -13.47 28.00 -10.40
CA LEU A 298 -13.38 28.80 -9.18
C LEU A 298 -13.72 27.96 -7.94
N HIS A 299 -13.17 28.33 -6.79
CA HIS A 299 -13.58 27.78 -5.50
C HIS A 299 -15.06 28.12 -5.21
N SER A 300 -15.80 27.21 -4.58
CA SER A 300 -17.22 27.35 -4.21
C SER A 300 -17.60 28.74 -3.68
N ARG A 301 -16.86 29.28 -2.69
CA ARG A 301 -17.09 30.62 -2.10
C ARG A 301 -17.17 31.74 -3.15
N PHE A 302 -16.31 31.69 -4.18
CA PHE A 302 -16.29 32.71 -5.24
C PHE A 302 -17.41 32.48 -6.26
N GLN A 303 -17.83 31.23 -6.49
CA GLN A 303 -18.97 30.94 -7.35
C GLN A 303 -20.27 31.47 -6.74
N VAL A 304 -20.49 31.26 -5.43
CA VAL A 304 -21.65 31.76 -4.69
C VAL A 304 -21.70 33.29 -4.72
N ALA A 305 -20.62 33.98 -4.35
CA ALA A 305 -20.57 35.44 -4.36
C ALA A 305 -20.80 36.05 -5.77
N LEU A 306 -20.31 35.40 -6.84
CA LEU A 306 -20.59 35.82 -8.22
C LEU A 306 -22.05 35.59 -8.62
N GLN A 307 -22.67 34.49 -8.18
CA GLN A 307 -24.09 34.20 -8.42
C GLN A 307 -25.01 35.17 -7.67
N GLU A 308 -24.68 35.51 -6.42
CA GLU A 308 -25.40 36.52 -5.63
C GLU A 308 -25.35 37.90 -6.28
N LEU A 309 -24.18 38.33 -6.77
CA LEU A 309 -24.06 39.58 -7.50
C LEU A 309 -24.81 39.57 -8.84
N HIS A 310 -24.79 38.45 -9.57
CA HIS A 310 -25.59 38.32 -10.79
C HIS A 310 -27.09 38.47 -10.49
N ALA A 311 -27.58 37.77 -9.46
CA ALA A 311 -28.97 37.83 -9.03
C ALA A 311 -29.37 39.23 -8.49
N ALA A 312 -28.45 39.96 -7.86
CA ALA A 312 -28.66 41.35 -7.46
C ALA A 312 -28.81 42.27 -8.68
N GLN A 313 -27.96 42.12 -9.70
CA GLN A 313 -28.04 42.92 -10.93
C GLN A 313 -29.32 42.62 -11.75
N GLU A 314 -29.73 41.37 -11.84
CA GLU A 314 -30.99 40.99 -12.51
C GLU A 314 -32.25 41.55 -11.82
N LYS A 315 -32.19 41.81 -10.50
CA LYS A 315 -33.28 42.47 -9.76
C LYS A 315 -33.33 43.98 -10.03
N VAL A 316 -32.17 44.63 -10.17
CA VAL A 316 -32.09 46.07 -10.47
C VAL A 316 -32.55 46.38 -11.90
N GLY A 317 -32.22 45.53 -12.88
CA GLY A 317 -32.66 45.69 -14.27
C GLY A 317 -34.13 45.33 -14.56
N ARG A 318 -34.97 45.18 -13.53
CA ARG A 318 -36.37 44.75 -13.63
C ARG A 318 -37.38 45.68 -12.95
N GLN A 319 -36.89 46.78 -12.38
CA GLN A 319 -37.66 47.90 -11.84
C GLN A 319 -37.60 49.08 -12.81
#